data_AF-A0A1I1E5H4-F1
#
_entry.id   AF-A0A1I1E5H4-F1
#
_cell.length_a   1.000
_cell.length_b   1.000
_cell.length_c   1.000
_cell.angle_alpha   90.00
_cell.angle_beta   90.00
_cell.angle_gamma   90.00
#
_symmetry.space_group_name_H-M   'P 1'
#
loop_
_entity.id
_entity.type
_entity.pdbx_description
1 polymer ?
#
loop_
_entity_poly.entity_id
_entity_poly.type
_entity_poly.pdbx_seq_one_letter_code
_entity_poly.pdbx_strand_id
1 'polypeptide(L)'
;MPNIQDIYRIFLECPQVNGGLVFDEGTFIGVLFKKDIELLLNEKDNFIIDKIVFIPTSKLEEFLFTDIPKSRTKIPYFSHSGEVLGTIFYQEFVSEFFPEDFITRLSLLDIFQNYEHPLFIVNRFKTLLYNNKAASELFPENIYGKKIGEILNPFDIYFNEKKMFISRGNQTWQLLIARSIDEHFFYNIYQFLKA
;
A
#
# COMPACT_ATOMS: atom_id res chain seq x y z
N MET A 1 -11.97 -7.53 20.40
CA MET A 1 -10.62 -7.78 20.95
C MET A 1 -9.83 -8.52 19.90
N PRO A 2 -8.62 -8.07 19.56
CA PRO A 2 -7.76 -8.75 18.59
C PRO A 2 -7.45 -10.18 19.07
N ASN A 3 -7.55 -11.16 18.16
CA ASN A 3 -7.30 -12.56 18.47
C ASN A 3 -5.82 -12.89 18.24
N ILE A 4 -5.04 -12.93 19.32
CA ILE A 4 -3.62 -13.30 19.30
C ILE A 4 -3.38 -14.61 18.54
N GLN A 5 -4.30 -15.58 18.63
CA GLN A 5 -4.16 -16.85 17.91
C GLN A 5 -4.23 -16.67 16.39
N ASP A 6 -5.06 -15.75 15.91
CA ASP A 6 -5.13 -15.44 14.47
C ASP A 6 -3.87 -14.72 13.99
N ILE A 7 -3.34 -13.78 14.80
CA ILE A 7 -2.05 -13.12 14.52
C ILE A 7 -0.91 -14.15 14.47
N TYR A 8 -0.86 -15.04 15.46
CA TYR A 8 0.15 -16.10 15.48
C TYR A 8 0.01 -17.04 14.28
N ARG A 9 -1.21 -17.43 13.92
CA ARG A 9 -1.46 -18.28 12.75
C ARG A 9 -0.93 -17.66 11.47
N ILE A 10 -1.13 -16.35 11.23
CA ILE A 10 -0.62 -15.72 10.02
C ILE A 10 0.92 -15.63 10.00
N PHE A 11 1.58 -15.52 11.16
CA PHE A 11 3.03 -15.63 11.25
C PHE A 11 3.55 -17.02 10.86
N LEU A 12 2.80 -18.10 11.14
CA LEU A 12 3.16 -19.45 10.69
C LEU A 12 3.09 -19.60 9.16
N GLU A 13 2.20 -18.85 8.50
CA GLU A 13 2.11 -18.80 7.04
C GLU A 13 3.23 -17.96 6.39
N CYS A 14 3.96 -17.18 7.19
CA CYS A 14 5.05 -16.30 6.76
C CYS A 14 6.38 -16.65 7.44
N PRO A 15 6.96 -17.86 7.21
CA PRO A 15 8.10 -18.35 7.98
C PRO A 15 9.40 -17.56 7.78
N GLN A 16 9.47 -16.72 6.73
CA GLN A 16 10.67 -15.98 6.38
C GLN A 16 10.77 -14.61 7.08
N VAL A 17 9.75 -14.22 7.85
CA VAL A 17 9.73 -12.92 8.53
C VAL A 17 9.72 -13.06 10.05
N ASN A 18 10.39 -12.13 10.71
CA ASN A 18 10.43 -11.95 12.17
C ASN A 18 9.35 -11.00 12.68
N GLY A 19 8.72 -10.23 11.79
CA GLY A 19 7.70 -9.25 12.16
C GLY A 19 6.68 -9.03 11.04
N GLY A 20 5.58 -8.39 11.41
CA GLY A 20 4.53 -7.98 10.48
C GLY A 20 4.27 -6.48 10.60
N LEU A 21 3.80 -5.91 9.50
CA LEU A 21 3.62 -4.48 9.37
C LEU A 21 2.30 -4.04 9.99
N VAL A 22 2.30 -2.93 10.72
CA VAL A 22 1.09 -2.38 11.32
C VAL A 22 0.74 -1.07 10.62
N PHE A 23 -0.52 -0.96 10.20
CA PHE A 23 -1.05 0.22 9.54
C PHE A 23 -2.24 0.81 10.31
N ASP A 24 -2.32 2.13 10.34
CA ASP A 24 -3.49 2.89 10.77
C ASP A 24 -4.03 3.71 9.60
N GLU A 25 -5.28 3.46 9.21
CA GLU A 25 -5.92 4.11 8.05
C GLU A 25 -5.05 4.12 6.76
N GLY A 26 -4.24 3.07 6.56
CA GLY A 26 -3.34 2.95 5.40
C GLY A 26 -1.97 3.62 5.56
N THR A 27 -1.70 4.22 6.71
CA THR A 27 -0.39 4.78 7.10
C THR A 27 0.37 3.76 7.94
N PHE A 28 1.63 3.49 7.58
CA PHE A 28 2.48 2.61 8.37
C PHE A 28 2.83 3.25 9.72
N ILE A 29 2.64 2.51 10.81
CA ILE A 29 2.91 3.01 12.18
C ILE A 29 3.98 2.22 12.93
N GLY A 30 4.33 1.01 12.46
CA GLY A 30 5.35 0.20 13.11
C GLY A 30 5.27 -1.29 12.77
N VAL A 31 6.03 -2.08 13.50
CA VAL A 31 6.17 -3.52 13.32
C VAL A 31 5.75 -4.24 14.59
N LEU A 32 5.03 -5.35 14.41
CA LEU A 32 4.72 -6.30 15.47
C LEU A 32 5.64 -7.51 15.30
N PHE A 33 6.48 -7.80 16.29
CA PHE A 33 7.40 -8.93 16.18
C PHE A 33 6.76 -10.25 16.59
N LYS A 34 7.10 -11.31 15.86
CA LYS A 34 6.60 -12.67 16.10
C LYS A 34 6.91 -13.15 17.52
N LYS A 35 8.11 -12.85 18.04
CA LYS A 35 8.53 -13.21 19.39
C LYS A 35 7.63 -12.59 20.47
N ASP A 36 7.19 -11.35 20.28
CA ASP A 36 6.31 -10.68 21.26
C ASP A 36 4.91 -11.32 21.25
N ILE A 37 4.44 -11.76 20.08
CA ILE A 37 3.18 -12.51 19.96
C ILE A 37 3.27 -13.89 20.60
N GLU A 38 4.41 -14.58 20.47
CA GLU A 38 4.66 -15.86 21.14
C GLU A 38 4.64 -15.74 22.66
N LEU A 39 5.14 -14.62 23.21
CA LEU A 39 5.06 -14.34 24.64
C LEU A 39 3.61 -14.10 25.08
N LEU A 40 2.87 -13.27 24.34
CA LEU A 40 1.48 -12.93 24.64
C LEU A 40 0.52 -14.13 24.59
N LEU A 41 0.80 -15.16 23.78
CA LEU A 41 -0.02 -16.39 23.78
C LEU A 41 -0.14 -17.05 25.16
N ASN A 42 0.82 -16.81 26.05
CA ASN A 42 0.87 -17.39 27.39
C ASN A 42 0.41 -16.41 28.49
N GLU A 43 0.11 -15.15 28.14
CA GLU A 43 -0.29 -14.11 29.06
C GLU A 43 -1.83 -13.95 29.11
N LYS A 44 -2.35 -13.51 30.26
CA LYS A 44 -3.79 -13.27 30.44
C LYS A 44 -4.24 -11.91 29.90
N ASP A 45 -3.32 -10.94 29.81
CA ASP A 45 -3.57 -9.59 29.31
C ASP A 45 -2.93 -9.43 27.93
N ASN A 46 -3.76 -9.16 26.91
CA ASN A 46 -3.37 -9.19 25.50
C ASN A 46 -3.49 -7.82 24.84
N PHE A 47 -2.68 -6.86 25.28
CA PHE A 47 -2.59 -5.54 24.65
C PHE A 47 -1.51 -5.54 23.56
N ILE A 48 -1.91 -5.91 22.34
CA ILE A 48 -1.02 -5.93 21.16
C ILE A 48 -0.46 -4.56 20.81
N ILE A 49 -1.24 -3.50 21.07
CA ILE A 49 -0.89 -2.12 20.74
C ILE A 49 0.43 -1.73 21.42
N ASP A 50 0.64 -2.17 22.66
CA ASP A 50 1.85 -1.87 23.44
C ASP A 50 3.10 -2.60 22.92
N LYS A 51 2.94 -3.53 21.97
CA LYS A 51 4.04 -4.28 21.34
C LYS A 51 4.39 -3.76 19.94
N ILE A 52 3.73 -2.71 19.47
CA ILE A 52 4.07 -2.10 18.18
C ILE A 52 5.37 -1.31 18.34
N VAL A 53 6.40 -1.73 17.60
CA VAL A 53 7.71 -1.08 17.60
C VAL A 53 7.87 -0.26 16.34
N PHE A 54 8.10 1.04 16.47
CA PHE A 54 8.45 1.87 15.33
C PHE A 54 9.86 1.51 14.83
N ILE A 55 9.96 1.20 13.54
CA ILE A 55 11.23 0.95 12.87
C ILE A 55 11.34 1.94 11.70
N PRO A 56 12.43 2.72 11.61
CA PRO A 56 12.67 3.57 10.45
C PRO A 56 12.66 2.76 9.16
N THR A 57 12.07 3.30 8.09
CA THR A 57 11.93 2.62 6.79
C THR A 57 13.25 2.03 6.28
N SER A 58 14.36 2.77 6.45
CA SER A 58 15.71 2.34 6.03
C SER A 58 16.25 1.11 6.75
N LYS A 59 15.62 0.69 7.86
CA LYS A 59 15.98 -0.50 8.63
C LYS A 59 14.93 -1.61 8.55
N LEU A 60 13.80 -1.40 7.87
CA LEU A 60 12.71 -2.38 7.88
C LEU A 60 13.15 -3.74 7.38
N GLU A 61 13.94 -3.81 6.30
CA GLU A 61 14.39 -5.08 5.75
C GLU A 61 15.27 -5.87 6.73
N GLU A 62 16.18 -5.19 7.43
CA GLU A 62 17.08 -5.78 8.42
C GLU A 62 16.32 -6.44 9.57
N PHE A 63 15.24 -5.82 10.04
CA PHE A 63 14.47 -6.31 11.19
C PHE A 63 13.34 -7.26 10.82
N LEU A 64 12.75 -7.11 9.62
CA LEU A 64 11.61 -7.91 9.20
C LEU A 64 12.03 -9.28 8.67
N PHE A 65 13.13 -9.39 7.92
CA PHE A 65 13.45 -10.62 7.22
C PHE A 65 14.54 -11.43 7.93
N THR A 66 14.40 -12.76 7.88
CA THR A 66 15.39 -13.71 8.40
C THR A 66 16.52 -13.97 7.40
N ASP A 67 16.19 -13.93 6.12
CA ASP A 67 17.06 -14.17 4.97
C ASP A 67 16.81 -13.09 3.91
N ILE A 68 17.61 -13.09 2.84
CA ILE A 68 17.37 -12.24 1.67
C ILE A 68 15.96 -12.52 1.10
N PRO A 69 15.04 -11.55 1.12
CA PRO A 69 13.67 -11.76 0.66
C PRO A 69 13.62 -11.99 -0.85
N LYS A 70 12.66 -12.83 -1.27
CA LYS A 70 12.34 -13.08 -2.69
C LYS A 70 11.01 -12.42 -3.02
N SER A 71 10.70 -12.19 -4.30
CA SER A 71 9.43 -11.59 -4.72
C SER A 71 8.19 -12.23 -4.06
N ARG A 72 8.19 -13.55 -3.91
CA ARG A 72 7.12 -14.36 -3.30
C ARG A 72 7.15 -14.44 -1.76
N THR A 73 8.12 -13.81 -1.10
CA THR A 73 8.17 -13.78 0.37
C THR A 73 6.94 -13.05 0.88
N LYS A 74 6.17 -13.72 1.76
CA LYS A 74 4.95 -13.20 2.36
C LYS A 74 5.28 -12.45 3.65
N ILE A 75 4.61 -11.33 3.85
CA ILE A 75 4.75 -10.46 5.01
C ILE A 75 3.34 -10.23 5.57
N PRO A 76 3.08 -10.58 6.84
CA PRO A 76 1.79 -10.32 7.45
C PRO A 76 1.65 -8.82 7.70
N TYR A 77 0.42 -8.33 7.61
CA TYR A 77 0.12 -6.97 7.98
C TYR A 77 -1.20 -6.87 8.75
N PHE A 78 -1.26 -5.88 9.63
CA PHE A 78 -2.28 -5.73 10.65
C PHE A 78 -2.82 -4.31 10.68
N SER A 79 -4.03 -4.15 11.18
CA SER A 79 -4.52 -2.84 11.60
C SER A 79 -3.87 -2.45 12.93
N HIS A 80 -3.90 -1.15 13.25
CA HIS A 80 -3.51 -0.63 14.56
C HIS A 80 -4.30 -1.26 15.72
N SER A 81 -5.55 -1.71 15.49
CA SER A 81 -6.35 -2.42 16.49
C SER A 81 -5.95 -3.89 16.70
N GLY A 82 -4.96 -4.39 15.96
CA GLY A 82 -4.51 -5.78 16.00
C GLY A 82 -5.36 -6.73 15.16
N GLU A 83 -6.18 -6.22 14.23
CA GLU A 83 -6.89 -7.05 13.26
C GLU A 83 -5.93 -7.57 12.20
N VAL A 84 -6.04 -8.85 11.86
CA VAL A 84 -5.29 -9.45 10.77
C VAL A 84 -5.90 -9.04 9.43
N LEU A 85 -5.22 -8.16 8.71
CA LEU A 85 -5.70 -7.68 7.40
C LEU A 85 -5.30 -8.63 6.26
N GLY A 86 -4.19 -9.36 6.43
CA GLY A 86 -3.77 -10.41 5.50
C GLY A 86 -2.25 -10.50 5.36
N THR A 87 -1.83 -10.96 4.18
CA THR A 87 -0.41 -10.97 3.77
C THR A 87 -0.22 -10.11 2.52
N ILE A 88 0.94 -9.48 2.43
CA ILE A 88 1.46 -8.88 1.20
C ILE A 88 2.70 -9.64 0.74
N PHE A 89 3.04 -9.49 -0.52
CA PHE A 89 4.31 -10.00 -1.05
C PHE A 89 5.43 -8.97 -0.94
N TYR A 90 6.68 -9.42 -1.02
CA TYR A 90 7.85 -8.54 -0.96
C TYR A 90 7.83 -7.44 -2.03
N GLN A 91 7.29 -7.71 -3.22
CA GLN A 91 7.12 -6.67 -4.24
C GLN A 91 6.17 -5.55 -3.78
N GLU A 92 5.07 -5.89 -3.11
CA GLU A 92 4.15 -4.89 -2.53
C GLU A 92 4.84 -4.10 -1.41
N PHE A 93 5.67 -4.76 -0.59
CA PHE A 93 6.50 -4.09 0.42
C PHE A 93 7.47 -3.08 -0.20
N VAL A 94 8.23 -3.47 -1.23
CA VAL A 94 9.16 -2.58 -1.93
C VAL A 94 8.41 -1.40 -2.55
N SER A 95 7.24 -1.65 -3.16
CA SER A 95 6.43 -0.58 -3.75
C SER A 95 5.94 0.47 -2.74
N GLU A 96 5.85 0.12 -1.46
CA GLU A 96 5.39 1.01 -0.41
C GLU A 96 6.53 1.78 0.25
N PHE A 97 7.60 1.08 0.60
CA PHE A 97 8.68 1.63 1.42
C PHE A 97 9.86 2.12 0.60
N PHE A 98 10.01 1.62 -0.63
CA PHE A 98 11.08 1.96 -1.57
C PHE A 98 10.49 2.19 -2.98
N PRO A 99 9.52 3.12 -3.13
CA PRO A 99 8.78 3.30 -4.38
C PRO A 99 9.70 3.65 -5.55
N GLU A 100 10.77 4.43 -5.33
CA GLU A 100 11.73 4.79 -6.39
C GLU A 100 12.43 3.55 -6.97
N ASP A 101 12.89 2.64 -6.09
CA ASP A 101 13.52 1.38 -6.50
C ASP A 101 12.54 0.45 -7.22
N PHE A 102 11.26 0.48 -6.82
CA PHE A 102 10.21 -0.27 -7.50
C PHE A 102 9.95 0.28 -8.91
N ILE A 103 9.85 1.60 -9.03
CA ILE A 103 9.48 2.29 -10.28
C ILE A 103 10.58 2.16 -11.34
N THR A 104 11.86 2.22 -10.94
CA THR A 104 12.96 2.01 -11.90
C THR A 104 12.93 0.63 -12.58
N ARG A 105 12.22 -0.34 -12.00
CA ARG A 105 12.09 -1.72 -12.51
C ARG A 105 10.73 -2.00 -13.17
N LEU A 106 9.79 -1.05 -13.12
CA LEU A 106 8.47 -1.18 -13.72
C LEU A 106 8.59 -1.10 -15.25
N SER A 107 8.44 -2.24 -15.92
CA SER A 107 8.21 -2.28 -17.37
C SER A 107 6.73 -2.02 -17.63
N LEU A 108 6.40 -0.81 -18.04
CA LEU A 108 5.04 -0.46 -18.45
C LEU A 108 4.88 -0.62 -19.95
N LEU A 109 3.67 -1.02 -20.35
CA LEU A 109 3.32 -1.11 -21.77
C LEU A 109 3.20 0.30 -22.37
N ASP A 110 3.71 0.49 -23.59
CA ASP A 110 3.60 1.74 -24.37
C ASP A 110 2.17 2.28 -24.46
N ILE A 111 1.18 1.39 -24.33
CA ILE A 111 -0.26 1.70 -24.34
C ILE A 111 -0.62 2.67 -23.20
N PHE A 112 -0.06 2.51 -21.99
CA PHE A 112 -0.38 3.40 -20.87
C PHE A 112 0.26 4.76 -21.01
N GLN A 113 1.46 4.83 -21.59
CA GLN A 113 2.20 6.08 -21.79
C GLN A 113 1.47 7.03 -22.74
N ASN A 114 0.89 6.48 -23.81
CA ASN A 114 0.22 7.24 -24.86
C ASN A 114 -1.30 7.33 -24.68
N TYR A 115 -1.84 6.85 -23.56
CA TYR A 115 -3.26 6.97 -23.26
C TYR A 115 -3.67 8.43 -23.10
N GLU A 116 -4.73 8.86 -23.78
CA GLU A 116 -5.12 10.27 -23.92
C GLU A 116 -5.61 10.91 -22.61
N HIS A 117 -6.12 10.12 -21.68
CA HIS A 117 -6.67 10.60 -20.42
C HIS A 117 -5.68 10.47 -19.27
N PRO A 118 -5.67 11.38 -18.28
CA PRO A 118 -4.85 11.23 -17.09
C PRO A 118 -5.10 9.88 -16.41
N LEU A 119 -4.01 9.19 -16.09
CA LEU A 119 -4.03 7.87 -15.49
C LEU A 119 -2.98 7.80 -14.38
N PHE A 120 -3.41 7.26 -13.23
CA PHE A 120 -2.53 6.90 -12.12
C PHE A 120 -2.59 5.41 -11.84
N ILE A 121 -1.45 4.82 -11.50
CA ILE A 121 -1.38 3.48 -10.92
C ILE A 121 -0.83 3.64 -9.51
N VAL A 122 -1.56 3.09 -8.55
CA VAL A 122 -1.20 3.11 -7.13
C VAL A 122 -1.14 1.69 -6.57
N ASN A 123 -0.29 1.46 -5.59
CA ASN A 123 -0.22 0.17 -4.89
C ASN A 123 -1.45 -0.05 -3.97
N ARG A 124 -1.43 -1.15 -3.22
CA ARG A 124 -2.42 -1.48 -2.19
C ARG A 124 -2.65 -0.35 -1.18
N PHE A 125 -1.55 0.24 -0.73
CA PHE A 125 -1.52 1.29 0.28
C PHE A 125 -1.70 2.69 -0.31
N LYS A 126 -2.18 2.77 -1.56
CA LYS A 126 -2.52 4.00 -2.26
C LYS A 126 -1.33 4.93 -2.56
N THR A 127 -0.12 4.38 -2.56
CA THR A 127 1.11 5.07 -2.98
C THR A 127 1.21 5.10 -4.49
N LEU A 128 1.48 6.26 -5.08
CA LEU A 128 1.61 6.44 -6.51
C LEU A 128 2.89 5.78 -7.06
N LEU A 129 2.71 4.88 -8.02
CA LEU A 129 3.78 4.17 -8.70
C LEU A 129 3.96 4.61 -10.15
N TYR A 130 2.88 5.04 -10.80
CA TYR A 130 2.94 5.48 -12.18
C TYR A 130 1.94 6.59 -12.44
N ASN A 131 2.33 7.52 -13.31
CA ASN A 131 1.41 8.41 -14.00
C ASN A 131 1.78 8.51 -15.48
N ASN A 132 0.78 8.64 -16.36
CA ASN A 132 1.04 8.84 -17.78
C ASN A 132 1.34 10.31 -18.10
N LYS A 133 1.60 10.59 -19.39
CA LYS A 133 1.92 11.93 -19.89
C LYS A 133 0.80 12.94 -19.60
N ALA A 134 -0.45 12.58 -19.88
CA ALA A 134 -1.61 13.45 -19.63
C ALA A 134 -1.75 13.80 -18.14
N ALA A 135 -1.43 12.87 -17.24
CA ALA A 135 -1.39 13.13 -15.81
C ALA A 135 -0.22 14.02 -15.38
N SER A 136 0.96 13.88 -15.99
CA SER A 136 2.11 14.77 -15.72
C SER A 136 1.81 16.24 -16.05
N GLU A 137 0.94 16.50 -17.04
CA GLU A 137 0.53 17.87 -17.38
C GLU A 137 -0.33 18.52 -16.29
N LEU A 138 -1.01 17.73 -15.45
CA LEU A 138 -1.79 18.22 -14.30
C LEU A 138 -0.92 18.52 -13.07
N PHE A 139 0.26 17.91 -12.99
CA PHE A 139 1.16 18.00 -11.83
C PHE A 139 2.59 18.30 -12.29
N PRO A 140 3.02 19.57 -12.27
CA PRO A 140 4.35 19.97 -12.75
C PRO A 140 5.49 19.46 -11.84
N GLU A 141 5.18 18.96 -10.65
CA GLU A 141 6.15 18.41 -9.70
C GLU A 141 6.15 16.88 -9.72
N ASN A 142 7.26 16.27 -9.27
CA ASN A 142 7.31 14.84 -9.04
C ASN A 142 6.33 14.44 -7.92
N ILE A 143 5.44 13.51 -8.23
CA ILE A 143 4.41 12.98 -7.32
C ILE A 143 4.57 11.47 -7.03
N TYR A 144 5.61 10.83 -7.56
CA TYR A 144 5.91 9.43 -7.25
C TYR A 144 6.14 9.22 -5.75
N GLY A 145 5.64 8.10 -5.23
CA GLY A 145 5.73 7.77 -3.80
C GLY A 145 4.76 8.54 -2.89
N LYS A 146 4.03 9.54 -3.40
CA LYS A 146 3.01 10.26 -2.62
C LYS A 146 1.72 9.44 -2.51
N LYS A 147 0.93 9.69 -1.46
CA LYS A 147 -0.37 9.04 -1.30
C LYS A 147 -1.39 9.65 -2.27
N ILE A 148 -2.29 8.83 -2.82
CA ILE A 148 -3.32 9.31 -3.75
C ILE A 148 -4.22 10.36 -3.10
N GLY A 149 -4.49 10.26 -1.79
CA GLY A 149 -5.25 11.28 -1.05
C GLY A 149 -4.59 12.65 -1.16
N GLU A 150 -3.27 12.73 -0.96
CA GLU A 150 -2.50 13.97 -1.08
C GLU A 150 -2.53 14.54 -2.50
N ILE A 151 -2.46 13.66 -3.50
CA ILE A 151 -2.50 14.03 -4.92
C ILE A 151 -3.88 14.57 -5.30
N LEU A 152 -4.95 13.99 -4.75
CA LEU A 152 -6.33 14.37 -5.07
C LEU A 152 -6.87 15.53 -4.21
N ASN A 153 -6.20 15.91 -3.12
CA ASN A 153 -6.60 17.04 -2.27
C ASN A 153 -6.90 18.36 -3.01
N PRO A 154 -6.18 18.73 -4.09
CA PRO A 154 -6.47 19.96 -4.84
C PRO A 154 -7.73 19.90 -5.72
N PHE A 155 -8.46 18.79 -5.75
CA PHE A 155 -9.62 18.59 -6.61
C PHE A 155 -10.91 18.55 -5.79
N ASP A 156 -11.98 19.07 -6.37
CA ASP A 156 -13.31 18.86 -5.85
C ASP A 156 -13.81 17.49 -6.32
N ILE A 157 -14.21 16.64 -5.37
CA ILE A 157 -14.75 15.31 -5.66
C ILE A 157 -16.22 15.28 -5.25
N TYR A 158 -17.09 14.92 -6.19
CA TYR A 158 -18.52 14.80 -5.94
C TYR A 158 -19.11 13.56 -6.59
N PHE A 159 -20.23 13.11 -6.04
CA PHE A 159 -20.97 11.96 -6.56
C PHE A 159 -22.26 12.45 -7.20
N ASN A 160 -22.50 12.00 -8.43
CA ASN A 160 -23.79 12.19 -9.10
C ASN A 160 -24.30 10.83 -9.57
N GLU A 161 -25.47 10.44 -9.05
CA GLU A 161 -26.05 9.11 -9.20
C GLU A 161 -25.07 7.99 -8.81
N LYS A 162 -24.49 7.29 -9.79
CA LYS A 162 -23.55 6.17 -9.63
C LYS A 162 -22.14 6.51 -10.15
N LYS A 163 -21.87 7.77 -10.42
CA LYS A 163 -20.61 8.24 -10.99
C LYS A 163 -19.90 9.15 -10.01
N MET A 164 -18.59 8.95 -9.90
CA MET A 164 -17.70 9.85 -9.20
C MET A 164 -17.13 10.84 -10.22
N PHE A 165 -17.20 12.12 -9.89
CA PHE A 165 -16.64 13.19 -10.69
C PHE A 165 -15.54 13.89 -9.90
N ILE A 166 -14.55 14.37 -10.63
CA ILE A 166 -13.40 15.08 -10.08
C ILE A 166 -13.15 16.32 -10.92
N SER A 167 -13.00 17.48 -10.28
CA SER A 167 -12.82 18.76 -10.98
C SER A 167 -11.67 19.58 -10.40
N ARG A 168 -10.98 20.32 -11.28
CA ARG A 168 -9.94 21.29 -10.92
C ARG A 168 -9.99 22.46 -11.88
N GLY A 169 -10.34 23.64 -11.36
CA GLY A 169 -10.62 24.81 -12.20
C GLY A 169 -11.74 24.53 -13.19
N ASN A 170 -11.51 24.76 -14.49
CA ASN A 170 -12.51 24.58 -15.54
C ASN A 170 -12.55 23.16 -16.14
N GLN A 171 -11.77 22.23 -15.59
CA GLN A 171 -11.71 20.86 -16.08
C GLN A 171 -12.49 19.93 -15.14
N THR A 172 -13.29 19.04 -15.71
CA THR A 172 -14.08 18.04 -14.99
C THR A 172 -13.92 16.71 -15.70
N TRP A 173 -13.71 15.66 -14.91
CA TRP A 173 -13.57 14.29 -15.37
C TRP A 173 -14.51 13.37 -14.60
N GLN A 174 -14.95 12.32 -15.26
CA GLN A 174 -15.49 11.15 -14.56
C GLN A 174 -14.31 10.31 -14.06
N LEU A 175 -14.24 10.10 -12.74
CA LEU A 175 -13.19 9.29 -12.12
C LEU A 175 -13.61 7.82 -12.07
N LEU A 176 -12.86 6.95 -12.76
CA LEU A 176 -12.99 5.51 -12.66
C LEU A 176 -11.82 4.93 -11.87
N ILE A 177 -12.13 4.06 -10.91
CA ILE A 177 -11.13 3.34 -10.12
C ILE A 177 -11.30 1.86 -10.41
N ALA A 178 -10.36 1.31 -11.19
CA ALA A 178 -10.29 -0.12 -11.47
C ALA A 178 -9.30 -0.79 -10.52
N ARG A 179 -9.67 -1.97 -10.01
CA ARG A 179 -8.82 -2.82 -9.19
C ARG A 179 -8.25 -3.93 -10.05
N SER A 180 -6.96 -4.19 -9.92
CA SER A 180 -6.30 -5.33 -10.55
C SER A 180 -5.38 -6.04 -9.57
N ILE A 181 -5.21 -7.34 -9.76
CA ILE A 181 -4.33 -8.19 -8.98
C ILE A 181 -3.59 -9.06 -9.99
N ASP A 182 -2.28 -8.91 -10.05
CA ASP A 182 -1.37 -9.92 -10.58
C ASP A 182 -1.03 -10.90 -9.44
N GLU A 183 -0.56 -12.12 -9.74
CA GLU A 183 -0.40 -13.23 -8.79
C GLU A 183 0.27 -12.83 -7.47
N HIS A 184 1.14 -11.82 -7.50
CA HIS A 184 1.89 -11.33 -6.35
C HIS A 184 1.81 -9.81 -6.13
N PHE A 185 0.96 -9.10 -6.86
CA PHE A 185 0.93 -7.63 -6.80
C PHE A 185 -0.46 -7.05 -6.98
N PHE A 186 -0.92 -6.32 -5.97
CA PHE A 186 -2.17 -5.57 -6.02
C PHE A 186 -1.91 -4.13 -6.46
N TYR A 187 -2.73 -3.64 -7.38
CA TYR A 187 -2.72 -2.23 -7.76
C TYR A 187 -4.12 -1.72 -8.13
N ASN A 188 -4.31 -0.41 -8.00
CA ASN A 188 -5.48 0.28 -8.54
C ASN A 188 -5.06 1.22 -9.66
N ILE A 189 -5.92 1.34 -10.67
CA ILE A 189 -5.80 2.31 -11.75
C ILE A 189 -6.88 3.37 -11.55
N TYR A 190 -6.46 4.63 -11.44
CA TYR A 190 -7.35 5.78 -11.40
C TYR A 190 -7.34 6.42 -12.80
N GLN A 191 -8.48 6.48 -13.46
CA GLN A 191 -8.64 7.02 -14.81
C GLN A 191 -9.56 8.24 -14.80
N PHE A 192 -9.11 9.32 -15.42
CA PHE A 192 -9.80 10.60 -15.49
C PHE A 192 -10.46 10.72 -16.86
N LEU A 193 -11.62 10.09 -17.04
CA LEU A 193 -12.32 10.09 -18.32
C LEU A 193 -12.98 11.44 -18.56
N LYS A 194 -13.06 11.84 -19.83
CA LYS A 194 -13.80 13.05 -20.20
C LYS A 194 -15.27 12.92 -19.76
N ALA A 195 -15.74 13.88 -18.98
CA ALA A 195 -17.12 13.95 -18.47
C ALA A 195 -18.13 14.31 -19.57
#